data_AF-A0A848UZ64-F1
#
_entry.id   AF-A0A848UZ64-F1
#
_cell.length_a   1.000
_cell.length_b   1.000
_cell.length_c   1.000
_cell.angle_alpha   90.00
_cell.angle_beta   90.00
_cell.angle_gamma   90.00
#
_symmetry.space_group_name_H-M   'P 1'
#
loop_
_entity.id
_entity.type
_entity.pdbx_description
1 polymer ?
#
loop_
_entity_poly.entity_id
_entity_poly.type
_entity_poly.pdbx_seq_one_letter_code
_entity_poly.pdbx_strand_id
1 'polypeptide(L)'
;AKLLKKKKFEAIPSFGIMPTSRKFTQTLEMPYAHLFRLFHARLNQPQTFLMVLGYGFADDHVTRIIETALMNPSLVMLVVEPNPESRIVQRIKKYQNLGQRAFVLTERVKDGEKCSYQYATFSDFAQNVMPDVKWLEDYKRLRIFEEQIRKTEEKDTEA
;
A
#
# COMPACT_ATOMS: atom_id res chain seq x y z
N ALA A 1 8.99 8.89 17.72
CA ALA A 1 9.14 8.49 19.13
C ALA A 1 9.58 9.62 20.08
N LYS A 2 10.49 10.54 19.72
CA LYS A 2 11.02 11.58 20.65
C LYS A 2 10.02 12.68 21.07
N LEU A 3 8.94 12.92 20.31
CA LEU A 3 7.94 13.97 20.62
C LEU A 3 6.98 13.61 21.77
N LEU A 4 6.84 12.32 22.09
CA LEU A 4 5.96 11.82 23.15
C LEU A 4 6.60 11.88 24.55
N LYS A 5 7.90 12.19 24.65
CA LYS A 5 8.64 12.34 25.93
C LYS A 5 8.66 13.77 26.47
N LYS A 6 7.68 14.61 26.13
CA LYS A 6 7.54 15.92 26.77
C LYS A 6 6.80 15.73 28.10
N LYS A 7 7.33 16.27 29.21
CA LYS A 7 6.73 16.25 30.57
C LYS A 7 5.24 16.62 30.62
N LYS A 8 4.75 17.36 29.62
CA LYS A 8 3.33 17.73 29.46
C LYS A 8 2.40 16.53 29.18
N PHE A 9 2.91 15.43 28.61
CA PHE A 9 2.15 14.23 28.26
C PHE A 9 2.27 13.09 29.30
N GLU A 10 3.22 13.17 30.25
CA GLU A 10 3.31 12.23 31.39
C GLU A 10 2.22 12.49 32.45
N ALA A 11 1.70 13.72 32.51
CA ALA A 11 0.66 14.14 33.46
C ALA A 11 -0.78 13.83 32.98
N ILE A 12 -0.97 13.34 31.76
CA ILE A 12 -2.28 12.99 31.23
C ILE A 12 -2.54 11.53 31.60
N PRO A 13 -3.53 11.22 32.46
CA PRO A 13 -3.89 9.84 32.73
C PRO A 13 -4.28 9.14 31.42
N SER A 14 -3.93 7.85 31.29
CA SER A 14 -4.30 7.04 30.12
C SER A 14 -5.81 7.11 29.91
N PHE A 15 -6.26 7.87 28.91
CA PHE A 15 -7.67 7.98 28.57
C PHE A 15 -7.96 7.06 27.40
N GLY A 16 -8.82 6.06 27.64
CA GLY A 16 -9.32 5.19 26.59
C GLY A 16 -10.46 5.89 25.85
N ILE A 17 -10.33 6.06 24.55
CA ILE A 17 -11.45 6.48 23.70
C ILE A 17 -12.34 5.24 23.51
N MET A 18 -13.23 4.99 24.47
CA MET A 18 -14.09 3.81 24.48
C MET A 18 -14.98 3.76 23.23
N PRO A 19 -15.17 2.59 22.60
CA PRO A 19 -16.14 2.45 21.53
C PRO A 19 -17.52 2.85 22.06
N THR A 20 -18.20 3.71 21.32
CA THR A 20 -19.59 4.09 21.63
C THR A 20 -20.44 3.77 20.41
N SER A 21 -21.68 3.35 20.63
CA SER A 21 -22.62 3.07 19.54
C SER A 21 -22.75 4.25 18.58
N ARG A 22 -22.63 5.48 19.11
CA ARG A 22 -22.62 6.72 18.33
C ARG A 22 -21.46 6.80 17.34
N LYS A 23 -20.25 6.31 17.68
CA LYS A 23 -19.13 6.26 16.74
C LYS A 23 -19.38 5.27 15.61
N PHE A 24 -20.07 4.17 15.88
CA PHE A 24 -20.47 3.23 14.83
C PHE A 24 -21.47 3.89 13.86
N THR A 25 -22.51 4.54 14.39
CA THR A 25 -23.48 5.29 13.58
C THR A 25 -22.81 6.40 12.75
N GLN A 26 -21.83 7.11 13.32
CA GLN A 26 -21.08 8.16 12.61
C GLN A 26 -20.27 7.66 11.40
N THR A 27 -19.90 6.37 11.34
CA THR A 27 -19.24 5.80 10.15
C THR A 27 -20.20 5.57 8.98
N LEU A 28 -21.51 5.47 9.27
CA LEU A 28 -22.59 5.35 8.29
C LEU A 28 -23.13 6.71 7.85
N GLU A 29 -22.71 7.79 8.51
CA GLU A 29 -23.07 9.15 8.20
C GLU A 29 -22.02 9.83 7.29
N MET A 30 -22.35 11.04 6.82
CA MET A 30 -21.40 11.88 6.09
C MET A 30 -20.24 12.30 7.01
N PRO A 31 -18.98 12.29 6.56
CA PRO A 31 -18.53 12.12 5.17
C PRO A 31 -18.13 10.67 4.80
N TYR A 32 -18.04 9.75 5.76
CA TYR A 32 -17.50 8.40 5.54
C TYR A 32 -18.36 7.59 4.57
N ALA A 33 -19.68 7.69 4.66
CA ALA A 33 -20.58 7.07 3.69
C ALA A 33 -20.29 7.50 2.25
N HIS A 34 -19.93 8.78 2.05
CA HIS A 34 -19.58 9.29 0.73
C HIS A 34 -18.24 8.72 0.24
N LEU A 35 -17.25 8.60 1.12
CA LEU A 35 -15.95 8.03 0.79
C LEU A 35 -16.07 6.56 0.39
N PHE A 36 -16.86 5.76 1.12
CA PHE A 36 -17.11 4.36 0.75
C PHE A 36 -17.85 4.23 -0.57
N ARG A 37 -18.82 5.12 -0.84
CA ARG A 37 -19.52 5.16 -2.13
C ARG A 37 -18.56 5.50 -3.28
N LEU A 38 -17.69 6.48 -3.11
CA LEU A 38 -16.67 6.83 -4.10
C LEU A 38 -15.66 5.69 -4.29
N PHE A 39 -15.23 5.05 -3.20
CA PHE A 39 -14.33 3.91 -3.26
C PHE A 39 -14.93 2.76 -4.06
N HIS A 40 -16.18 2.36 -3.75
CA HIS A 40 -16.91 1.34 -4.51
C HIS A 40 -17.06 1.72 -5.99
N ALA A 41 -17.41 2.97 -6.29
CA ALA A 41 -17.53 3.45 -7.66
C ALA A 41 -16.20 3.36 -8.43
N ARG A 42 -15.07 3.67 -7.79
CA ARG A 42 -13.73 3.58 -8.39
C ARG A 42 -13.31 2.14 -8.67
N LEU A 43 -13.59 1.21 -7.76
CA LEU A 43 -13.24 -0.20 -7.97
C LEU A 43 -14.01 -0.86 -9.11
N ASN A 44 -15.21 -0.37 -9.41
CA ASN A 44 -16.02 -0.87 -10.53
C ASN A 44 -15.64 -0.27 -11.89
N GLN A 45 -14.68 0.67 -11.95
CA GLN A 45 -14.20 1.20 -13.22
C GLN A 45 -13.39 0.13 -13.98
N PRO A 46 -13.45 0.12 -15.33
CA PRO A 46 -12.61 -0.78 -16.12
C PRO A 46 -11.13 -0.47 -15.91
N GLN A 47 -10.28 -1.49 -16.06
CA GLN A 47 -8.82 -1.40 -15.93
C GLN A 47 -8.36 -0.77 -14.61
N THR A 48 -8.90 -1.27 -13.49
CA THR A 48 -8.55 -0.77 -12.15
C THR A 48 -7.52 -1.67 -11.49
N PHE A 49 -6.53 -1.07 -10.85
CA PHE A 49 -5.54 -1.76 -10.03
C PHE A 49 -5.68 -1.33 -8.57
N LEU A 50 -6.01 -2.28 -7.69
CA LEU A 50 -6.14 -2.06 -6.25
C LEU A 50 -4.91 -2.59 -5.52
N MET A 51 -4.15 -1.69 -4.89
CA MET A 51 -3.03 -2.06 -4.04
C MET A 51 -3.42 -1.94 -2.57
N VAL A 52 -3.26 -3.02 -1.80
CA VAL A 52 -3.63 -3.11 -0.39
C VAL A 52 -2.37 -3.30 0.45
N LEU A 53 -2.13 -2.36 1.36
CA LEU A 53 -0.92 -2.28 2.18
C LEU A 53 -1.32 -2.07 3.64
N GLY A 54 -0.82 -2.90 4.55
CA GLY A 54 -1.08 -2.73 5.99
C GLY A 54 -2.54 -2.88 6.41
N TYR A 55 -3.36 -3.55 5.60
CA TYR A 55 -4.77 -3.78 5.89
C TYR A 55 -5.04 -5.25 6.24
N GLY A 56 -5.58 -5.46 7.43
CA GLY A 56 -5.79 -6.80 7.98
C GLY A 56 -7.09 -7.51 7.56
N PHE A 57 -7.95 -6.90 6.74
CA PHE A 57 -9.27 -7.44 6.38
C PHE A 57 -10.18 -7.76 7.59
N ALA A 58 -10.03 -6.99 8.67
CA ALA A 58 -10.82 -7.13 9.89
C ALA A 58 -12.11 -6.28 9.89
N ASP A 59 -12.26 -5.37 8.93
CA ASP A 59 -13.46 -4.54 8.76
C ASP A 59 -14.34 -5.17 7.68
N ASP A 60 -15.50 -5.70 8.08
CA ASP A 60 -16.42 -6.39 7.17
C ASP A 60 -17.06 -5.46 6.13
N HIS A 61 -17.29 -4.17 6.45
CA HIS A 61 -17.90 -3.24 5.49
C HIS A 61 -16.94 -2.95 4.33
N VAL A 62 -15.67 -2.66 4.64
CA VAL A 62 -14.64 -2.40 3.63
C VAL A 62 -14.29 -3.69 2.88
N THR A 63 -14.14 -4.79 3.60
CA THR A 63 -13.81 -6.10 3.00
C THR A 63 -14.90 -6.53 2.02
N ARG A 64 -16.18 -6.34 2.36
CA ARG A 64 -17.29 -6.67 1.47
C ARG A 64 -17.30 -5.82 0.20
N ILE A 65 -16.93 -4.54 0.28
CA ILE A 65 -16.79 -3.67 -0.89
C ILE A 65 -15.69 -4.20 -1.82
N ILE A 66 -14.55 -4.59 -1.26
CA ILE A 66 -13.42 -5.17 -2.01
C ILE A 66 -13.83 -6.50 -2.65
N GLU A 67 -14.45 -7.41 -1.88
CA GLU A 67 -14.92 -8.71 -2.37
C GLU A 67 -15.96 -8.57 -3.49
N THR A 68 -16.88 -7.60 -3.37
CA THR A 68 -17.85 -7.29 -4.43
C THR A 68 -17.13 -6.80 -5.68
N ALA A 69 -16.13 -5.95 -5.53
CA ALA A 69 -15.38 -5.43 -6.66
C ALA A 69 -14.51 -6.49 -7.35
N LEU A 70 -14.06 -7.53 -6.65
CA LEU A 70 -13.35 -8.67 -7.25
C LEU A 70 -14.22 -9.48 -8.24
N MET A 71 -15.55 -9.29 -8.24
CA MET A 71 -16.42 -9.83 -9.29
C MET A 71 -16.21 -9.11 -10.64
N ASN A 72 -15.68 -7.89 -10.65
CA ASN A 72 -15.33 -7.19 -11.87
C ASN A 72 -14.10 -7.87 -12.51
N PRO A 73 -14.20 -8.42 -13.72
CA PRO A 73 -13.06 -9.06 -14.37
C PRO A 73 -11.94 -8.06 -14.65
N SER A 74 -12.22 -6.77 -14.79
CA SER A 74 -11.18 -5.78 -15.12
C SER A 74 -10.38 -5.30 -13.91
N LEU A 75 -10.75 -5.74 -12.70
CA LEU A 75 -10.04 -5.38 -11.48
C LEU A 75 -8.89 -6.37 -11.23
N VAL A 76 -7.71 -5.83 -10.96
CA VAL A 76 -6.57 -6.59 -10.44
C VAL A 76 -6.26 -6.08 -9.04
N MET A 77 -6.15 -6.99 -8.07
CA MET A 77 -5.81 -6.66 -6.69
C MET A 77 -4.42 -7.18 -6.35
N LEU A 78 -3.59 -6.36 -5.73
CA LEU A 78 -2.30 -6.73 -5.16
C LEU A 78 -2.31 -6.47 -3.67
N VAL A 79 -2.13 -7.52 -2.87
CA VAL A 79 -2.01 -7.44 -1.42
C VAL A 79 -0.57 -7.64 -1.03
N VAL A 80 0.02 -6.66 -0.36
CA VAL A 80 1.36 -6.77 0.18
C VAL A 80 1.24 -7.17 1.63
N GLU A 81 1.58 -8.43 1.89
CA GLU A 81 1.59 -8.98 3.24
C GLU A 81 2.96 -9.60 3.50
N PRO A 82 3.77 -8.98 4.37
CA PRO A 82 5.14 -9.41 4.61
C PRO A 82 5.20 -10.70 5.43
N ASN A 83 4.18 -10.97 6.26
CA ASN A 83 4.11 -12.21 7.02
C ASN A 83 3.47 -13.34 6.18
N PRO A 84 4.24 -14.35 5.74
CA PRO A 84 3.74 -15.47 4.94
C PRO A 84 2.80 -16.38 5.73
N GLU A 85 2.88 -16.41 7.06
CA GLU A 85 2.00 -17.20 7.94
C GLU A 85 0.70 -16.46 8.28
N SER A 86 0.52 -15.23 7.81
CA SER A 86 -0.67 -14.45 8.09
C SER A 86 -1.93 -15.09 7.49
N ARG A 87 -3.04 -15.00 8.23
CA ARG A 87 -4.37 -15.41 7.74
C ARG A 87 -4.77 -14.67 6.46
N ILE A 88 -4.21 -13.49 6.24
CA ILE A 88 -4.43 -12.67 5.04
C ILE A 88 -3.95 -13.43 3.80
N VAL A 89 -2.73 -13.99 3.83
CA VAL A 89 -2.17 -14.76 2.69
C VAL A 89 -3.06 -15.95 2.35
N GLN A 90 -3.54 -16.68 3.36
CA GLN A 90 -4.46 -17.80 3.16
C GLN A 90 -5.79 -17.33 2.55
N ARG A 91 -6.33 -16.19 3.01
CA ARG A 91 -7.56 -15.60 2.47
C ARG A 91 -7.39 -15.21 1.00
N ILE A 92 -6.29 -14.55 0.64
CA ILE A 92 -6.05 -14.14 -0.74
C ILE A 92 -5.78 -15.34 -1.66
N LYS A 93 -5.08 -16.39 -1.19
CA LYS A 93 -4.94 -17.65 -1.94
C LYS A 93 -6.30 -18.28 -2.28
N LYS A 94 -7.31 -18.16 -1.40
CA LYS A 94 -8.67 -18.61 -1.73
C LYS A 94 -9.26 -17.81 -2.88
N TYR A 95 -9.08 -16.49 -2.90
CA TYR A 95 -9.51 -15.65 -4.02
C TYR A 95 -8.80 -16.04 -5.32
N GLN A 96 -7.48 -16.29 -5.28
CA GLN A 96 -6.72 -16.79 -6.44
C GLN A 96 -7.29 -18.08 -7.00
N ASN A 97 -7.56 -19.06 -6.12
CA ASN A 97 -8.10 -20.37 -6.51
C ASN A 97 -9.51 -20.28 -7.12
N LEU A 98 -10.28 -19.26 -6.75
CA LEU A 98 -11.60 -18.98 -7.33
C LEU A 98 -11.52 -18.29 -8.72
N GLY A 99 -10.31 -18.19 -9.30
CA GLY A 99 -10.08 -17.50 -10.58
C GLY A 99 -10.06 -15.98 -10.46
N GLN A 100 -10.04 -15.44 -9.23
CA GLN A 100 -9.98 -14.00 -9.00
C GLN A 100 -8.53 -13.51 -9.09
N ARG A 101 -8.35 -12.32 -9.66
CA ARG A 101 -7.04 -11.73 -10.00
C ARG A 101 -6.41 -11.04 -8.80
N ALA A 102 -6.33 -11.76 -7.69
CA ALA A 102 -5.86 -11.27 -6.42
C ALA A 102 -4.43 -11.78 -6.16
N PHE A 103 -3.41 -10.97 -6.38
CA PHE A 103 -2.02 -11.35 -6.16
C PHE A 103 -1.60 -11.05 -4.72
N VAL A 104 -0.77 -11.94 -4.16
CA VAL A 104 -0.11 -11.70 -2.87
C VAL A 104 1.35 -11.48 -3.13
N LEU A 105 1.88 -10.49 -2.44
CA LEU A 105 3.30 -10.27 -2.38
C LEU A 105 3.77 -10.44 -0.94
N THR A 106 4.57 -11.49 -0.72
CA THR A 106 5.21 -11.80 0.56
C THR A 106 6.71 -11.71 0.42
N GLU A 107 7.41 -11.56 1.54
CA GLU A 107 8.86 -11.75 1.56
C GLU A 107 9.19 -13.17 1.07
N ARG A 108 10.22 -13.28 0.21
CA ARG A 108 10.79 -14.57 -0.17
C ARG A 108 11.75 -15.00 0.93
N VAL A 109 11.23 -15.72 1.91
CA VAL A 109 12.03 -16.38 2.93
C VAL A 109 12.61 -17.67 2.33
N LYS A 110 13.90 -17.94 2.53
CA LYS A 110 14.52 -19.21 2.11
C LYS A 110 13.97 -20.37 2.94
N ASP A 111 13.90 -21.57 2.36
CA ASP A 111 13.44 -22.78 3.07
C ASP A 111 14.22 -22.97 4.38
N GLY A 112 13.51 -22.86 5.51
CA GLY A 112 14.06 -23.06 6.86
C GLY A 112 14.39 -21.79 7.65
N GLU A 113 14.29 -20.59 7.08
CA GLU A 113 14.45 -19.33 7.83
C GLU A 113 13.12 -18.90 8.47
N LYS A 114 13.16 -18.44 9.73
CA LYS A 114 11.99 -17.84 10.37
C LYS A 114 11.79 -16.42 9.86
N CYS A 115 10.54 -16.09 9.53
CA CYS A 115 10.20 -14.78 8.98
C CYS A 115 10.69 -13.65 9.90
N SER A 116 11.51 -12.76 9.35
CA SER A 116 12.14 -11.67 10.08
C SER A 116 11.22 -10.45 10.10
N TYR A 117 10.05 -10.49 10.75
CA TYR A 117 9.27 -9.24 10.92
C TYR A 117 8.66 -9.05 12.30
N GLN A 118 9.05 -7.92 12.91
CA GLN A 118 8.41 -7.35 14.09
C GLN A 118 7.45 -6.20 13.71
N TYR A 119 7.74 -5.41 12.68
CA TYR A 119 6.80 -4.48 12.01
C TYR A 119 7.30 -4.25 10.58
N ALA A 120 6.45 -4.48 9.58
CA ALA A 120 6.87 -4.29 8.19
C ALA A 120 6.51 -2.90 7.70
N THR A 121 7.50 -2.21 7.15
CA THR A 121 7.37 -0.84 6.67
C THR A 121 7.11 -0.86 5.16
N PHE A 122 6.32 0.09 4.66
CA PHE A 122 6.16 0.30 3.20
C PHE A 122 7.51 0.47 2.47
N SER A 123 8.57 0.88 3.19
CA SER A 123 9.94 0.95 2.68
C SER A 123 10.50 -0.37 2.18
N ASP A 124 10.23 -1.51 2.82
CA ASP A 124 10.77 -2.81 2.39
C ASP A 124 10.09 -3.29 1.11
N PHE A 125 8.79 -3.00 0.96
CA PHE A 125 8.07 -3.18 -0.31
C PHE A 125 8.64 -2.29 -1.41
N ALA A 126 8.85 -1.00 -1.15
CA ALA A 126 9.39 -0.08 -2.15
C ALA A 126 10.82 -0.46 -2.59
N GLN A 127 11.64 -1.00 -1.70
CA GLN A 127 13.05 -1.32 -1.99
C GLN A 127 13.26 -2.71 -2.59
N ASN A 128 12.54 -3.73 -2.13
CA ASN A 128 12.83 -5.12 -2.51
C ASN A 128 11.90 -5.67 -3.59
N VAL A 129 10.77 -5.01 -3.82
CA VAL A 129 9.66 -5.58 -4.59
C VAL A 129 9.30 -4.72 -5.79
N MET A 130 9.40 -3.40 -5.67
CA MET A 130 9.22 -2.53 -6.82
C MET A 130 10.21 -2.98 -7.90
N PRO A 131 9.76 -3.27 -9.14
CA PRO A 131 10.68 -3.64 -10.20
C PRO A 131 11.70 -2.52 -10.30
N ASP A 132 12.97 -2.89 -10.15
CA ASP A 132 14.11 -1.98 -10.14
C ASP A 132 13.93 -0.99 -11.29
N VAL A 133 13.65 0.27 -10.96
CA VAL A 133 13.26 1.28 -11.95
C VAL A 133 14.54 1.74 -12.64
N LYS A 134 15.25 0.83 -13.33
CA LYS A 134 16.45 1.11 -14.12
C LYS A 134 16.23 2.31 -15.03
N TRP A 135 15.01 2.46 -15.53
CA TRP A 135 14.58 3.62 -16.32
C TRP A 135 14.76 4.98 -15.62
N LEU A 136 14.61 5.08 -14.29
CA LEU A 136 14.80 6.34 -13.56
C LEU A 136 16.28 6.71 -13.44
N GLU A 137 17.15 5.72 -13.26
CA GLU A 137 18.61 5.92 -13.28
C GLU A 137 19.10 6.26 -14.69
N ASP A 138 18.59 5.56 -15.70
CA ASP A 138 18.86 5.81 -17.11
C ASP A 138 18.40 7.22 -17.51
N TYR A 139 17.21 7.65 -17.06
CA TYR A 139 16.70 9.00 -17.28
C TYR A 139 17.60 10.08 -16.63
N LYS A 140 18.06 9.86 -15.39
CA LYS A 140 19.00 10.79 -14.73
C LYS A 140 20.33 10.87 -15.46
N ARG A 141 20.87 9.73 -15.91
CA ARG A 141 22.11 9.67 -16.70
C ARG A 141 21.97 10.41 -18.02
N LEU A 142 20.85 10.21 -18.72
CA LEU A 142 20.54 10.91 -19.97
C LEU A 142 20.47 12.43 -19.77
N ARG A 143 19.86 12.93 -18.68
CA ARG A 143 19.81 14.37 -18.40
C ARG A 143 21.17 14.98 -18.07
N ILE A 144 22.01 14.27 -17.31
CA ILE A 144 23.38 14.71 -17.02
C ILE A 144 24.20 14.74 -18.32
N PHE A 145 24.01 13.75 -19.19
CA PHE A 145 24.70 13.68 -20.48
C PHE A 145 24.26 14.80 -21.44
N GLU A 146 22.97 15.11 -21.52
CA GLU A 146 22.46 16.29 -22.25
C GLU A 146 23.09 17.59 -21.75
N GLU A 147 23.18 17.78 -20.43
CA GLU A 147 23.82 18.98 -19.86
C GLU A 147 25.31 19.06 -20.16
N GLN A 148 26.00 17.92 -20.25
CA GLN A 148 27.42 17.87 -20.62
C GLN A 148 27.64 18.20 -22.10
N ILE A 149 26.79 17.69 -23.00
CA ILE A 149 26.82 18.05 -24.42
C ILE A 149 26.60 19.54 -24.58
N ARG A 150 25.55 20.10 -23.95
CA ARG A 150 25.25 21.52 -24.05
C ARG A 150 26.41 22.41 -23.60
N LYS A 151 27.08 22.04 -22.50
CA LYS A 151 28.28 22.75 -22.01
C LYS A 151 29.50 22.62 -22.92
N THR A 152 29.57 21.55 -23.72
CA THR A 152 30.66 21.35 -24.68
C THR A 152 30.42 22.14 -25.94
N GLU A 153 29.18 22.14 -26.46
CA GLU A 153 28.75 22.97 -27.58
C GLU A 153 28.87 24.47 -27.27
N GLU A 154 28.47 24.91 -26.07
CA GLU A 154 28.64 26.29 -25.61
C GLU A 154 30.13 26.71 -25.60
N LYS A 155 31.06 25.80 -25.29
CA LYS A 155 32.51 26.07 -25.31
C LYS A 155 33.12 26.10 -26.71
N ASP A 156 32.65 25.25 -27.61
CA ASP A 156 33.11 25.22 -29.00
C ASP A 156 32.59 26.41 -29.81
N THR A 157 31.54 27.09 -29.34
CA THR A 157 30.99 28.31 -29.96
C THR A 157 31.68 29.59 -29.48
N GLU A 158 32.41 29.52 -28.35
CA GLU A 158 33.15 30.64 -27.75
C GLU A 158 34.67 30.63 -28.08
N ALA A 159 35.14 29.63 -28.84
CA ALA A 159 36.52 29.49 -29.33
C ALA A 159 36.65 29.91 -30.81
#